data_AF-U2F5W1-F1
#
_entry.id   AF-U2F5W1-F1
#
_cell.length_a   1.000
_cell.length_b   1.000
_cell.length_c   1.000
_cell.angle_alpha   90.00
_cell.angle_beta   90.00
_cell.angle_gamma   90.00
#
_symmetry.space_group_name_H-M   'P 1'
#
loop_
_entity.id
_entity.type
_entity.pdbx_description
1 polymer ?
#
loop_
_entity_poly.entity_id
_entity_poly.type
_entity_poly.pdbx_seq_one_letter_code
_entity_poly.pdbx_strand_id
1 'polypeptide(L)'
;MATARPSRAASVALISEPAQRYTVSDELPSGWDAWSEEPTRLVLVYRPDVFDAGEFPAPCLPTLYVTKGSRDRRPGRPDPDADDPWHVTLYLEPEIEGVTAVYDDRDAALGGALDLARDFAAGEFDYRSWYQVPRPAYLDRLDELTGRGT
;
A
#
# COMPACT_ATOMS: atom_id res chain seq x y z
N MET A 1 14.77 38.10 55.12
CA MET A 1 13.67 38.62 54.29
C MET A 1 14.14 38.63 52.83
N ALA A 2 13.52 37.78 52.00
CA ALA A 2 13.26 37.92 50.55
C ALA A 2 14.45 38.29 49.61
N THR A 3 14.95 37.36 48.77
CA THR A 3 14.72 37.23 47.30
C THR A 3 15.33 38.37 46.46
N ALA A 4 15.96 38.22 45.29
CA ALA A 4 16.14 37.13 44.34
C ALA A 4 17.26 37.53 43.36
N ARG A 5 17.93 36.55 42.75
CA ARG A 5 18.66 36.73 41.48
C ARG A 5 17.63 36.89 40.35
N PRO A 6 17.75 37.89 39.45
CA PRO A 6 17.09 37.79 38.15
C PRO A 6 17.92 36.93 37.19
N SER A 7 17.16 36.09 36.49
CA SER A 7 17.56 34.98 35.64
C SER A 7 18.04 35.45 34.26
N ARG A 8 18.93 34.65 33.67
CA ARG A 8 19.40 34.72 32.29
C ARG A 8 18.28 34.21 31.37
N ALA A 9 17.61 35.10 30.65
CA ALA A 9 16.75 34.70 29.54
C ALA A 9 17.65 34.42 28.33
N ALA A 10 17.98 33.14 28.11
CA ALA A 10 18.40 32.68 26.80
C ALA A 10 17.11 32.41 26.01
N SER A 11 16.81 33.27 25.04
CA SER A 11 15.82 32.98 24.00
C SER A 11 16.32 31.78 23.20
N VAL A 12 15.77 30.60 23.49
CA VAL A 12 15.82 29.47 22.56
C VAL A 12 14.69 29.69 21.58
N ALA A 13 15.05 30.03 20.35
CA ALA A 13 14.14 29.96 19.22
C ALA A 13 13.63 28.52 19.13
N LEU A 14 12.32 28.34 19.34
CA LEU A 14 11.60 27.13 18.97
C LEU A 14 11.67 27.04 17.44
N ILE A 15 12.67 26.33 16.95
CA ILE A 15 12.69 25.84 15.57
C ILE A 15 11.63 24.73 15.57
N SER A 16 10.41 25.06 15.17
CA SER A 16 9.42 24.05 14.77
C SER A 16 10.00 23.32 13.57
N GLU A 17 10.58 22.14 13.82
CA GLU A 17 10.89 21.19 12.77
C GLU A 17 9.59 20.86 12.03
N PRO A 18 9.49 21.03 10.70
CA PRO A 18 8.34 20.51 10.00
C PRO A 18 8.37 18.99 10.17
N ALA A 19 7.31 18.42 10.74
CA ALA A 19 7.09 16.98 10.70
C ALA A 19 7.12 16.59 9.22
N GLN A 20 8.25 16.05 8.75
CA GLN A 20 8.38 15.55 7.41
C GLN A 20 7.28 14.50 7.26
N ARG A 21 6.30 14.76 6.39
CA ARG A 21 5.31 13.76 6.03
C ARG A 21 6.08 12.65 5.33
N TYR A 22 6.38 11.60 6.06
CA TYR A 22 6.90 10.39 5.48
C TYR A 22 5.75 9.78 4.66
N THR A 23 5.83 9.91 3.35
CA THR A 23 4.86 9.34 2.42
C THR A 23 5.33 7.93 2.08
N VAL A 24 4.41 6.96 2.06
CA VAL A 24 4.71 5.56 1.70
C VAL A 24 5.54 5.43 0.42
N SER A 25 5.37 6.39 -0.51
CA SER A 25 6.10 6.46 -1.78
C SER A 25 7.62 6.36 -1.68
N ASP A 26 8.25 6.76 -0.57
CA ASP A 26 9.71 6.69 -0.40
C ASP A 26 10.21 5.25 -0.11
N GLU A 27 9.33 4.39 0.39
CA GLU A 27 9.66 3.01 0.81
C GLU A 27 9.23 1.93 -0.18
N LEU A 28 8.55 2.34 -1.26
CA LEU A 28 7.98 1.40 -2.21
C LEU A 28 9.08 0.63 -2.94
N PRO A 29 8.94 -0.71 -3.04
CA PRO A 29 9.83 -1.49 -3.88
C PRO A 29 9.69 -1.09 -5.35
N SER A 30 10.73 -1.33 -6.14
CA SER A 30 10.77 -0.95 -7.55
C SER A 30 9.56 -1.48 -8.32
N GLY A 31 8.97 -0.60 -9.13
CA GLY A 31 7.80 -0.91 -9.96
C GLY A 31 6.46 -0.68 -9.27
N TRP A 32 6.42 -0.31 -7.98
CA TRP A 32 5.18 0.07 -7.31
C TRP A 32 5.05 1.59 -7.19
N ASP A 33 3.85 2.10 -7.47
CA ASP A 33 3.48 3.50 -7.29
C ASP A 33 2.28 3.62 -6.34
N ALA A 34 2.29 4.65 -5.49
CA ALA A 34 1.12 5.01 -4.69
C ALA A 34 0.13 5.80 -5.55
N TRP A 35 -1.06 5.24 -5.76
CA TRP A 35 -2.10 5.90 -6.57
C TRP A 35 -3.04 6.76 -5.72
N SER A 36 -3.35 6.32 -4.51
CA SER A 36 -4.23 7.04 -3.58
C SER A 36 -3.83 6.73 -2.14
N GLU A 37 -3.63 7.77 -1.34
CA GLU A 37 -3.33 7.65 0.09
C GLU A 37 -4.32 8.51 0.90
N GLU A 38 -5.05 7.86 1.79
CA GLU A 38 -6.07 8.40 2.68
C GLU A 38 -5.87 7.83 4.10
N PRO A 39 -6.46 8.44 5.15
CA PRO A 39 -6.30 7.97 6.52
C PRO A 39 -6.77 6.53 6.77
N THR A 40 -7.73 6.03 5.99
CA THR A 40 -8.34 4.68 6.13
C THR A 40 -8.12 3.80 4.91
N ARG A 41 -7.38 4.29 3.91
CA ARG A 41 -7.18 3.61 2.63
C ARG A 41 -5.85 3.98 1.98
N LEU A 42 -5.14 2.99 1.48
CA LEU A 42 -4.01 3.16 0.58
C LEU A 42 -4.19 2.23 -0.62
N VAL A 43 -3.86 2.72 -1.80
CA VAL A 43 -3.88 1.97 -3.07
C VAL A 43 -2.52 2.07 -3.70
N LEU A 44 -1.87 0.92 -3.87
CA LEU A 44 -0.62 0.77 -4.61
C LEU A 44 -0.89 0.05 -5.92
N VAL A 45 -0.19 0.44 -6.98
CA VAL A 45 -0.31 -0.16 -8.30
C VAL A 45 1.05 -0.57 -8.83
N TYR A 46 1.13 -1.74 -9.48
CA TYR A 46 2.37 -2.24 -10.04
C TYR A 46 2.49 -1.91 -11.52
N ARG A 47 3.59 -1.24 -11.90
CA ARG A 47 3.97 -0.86 -13.25
C ARG A 47 2.79 -0.23 -14.02
N PRO A 48 2.21 0.87 -13.51
CA PRO A 48 1.17 1.60 -14.22
C PRO A 48 1.67 2.24 -15.52
N ASP A 49 2.98 2.18 -15.82
CA ASP A 49 3.58 2.51 -17.11
C ASP A 49 3.47 1.39 -18.15
N VAL A 50 3.14 0.15 -17.73
CA VAL A 50 2.97 -1.03 -18.59
C VAL A 50 1.50 -1.45 -18.66
N PHE A 51 0.79 -1.38 -17.53
CA PHE A 51 -0.59 -1.84 -17.41
C PHE A 51 -1.56 -0.64 -17.39
N ASP A 52 -1.59 0.14 -18.46
CA ASP A 52 -2.24 1.47 -18.53
C ASP A 52 -3.41 1.59 -19.51
N ALA A 53 -3.94 0.45 -19.99
CA ALA A 53 -4.90 0.36 -21.10
C ALA A 53 -4.33 0.57 -22.52
N GLY A 54 -3.01 0.70 -22.67
CA GLY A 54 -2.33 0.66 -23.97
C GLY A 54 -2.15 -0.77 -24.49
N GLU A 55 -1.16 -1.49 -23.95
CA GLU A 55 -0.82 -2.86 -24.37
C GLU A 55 -1.69 -3.91 -23.65
N PHE A 56 -1.92 -3.68 -22.36
CA PHE A 56 -2.81 -4.48 -21.53
C PHE A 56 -3.97 -3.62 -21.06
N PRO A 57 -5.22 -4.11 -21.07
CA PRO A 57 -6.36 -3.33 -20.65
C PRO A 57 -6.26 -2.97 -19.16
N ALA A 58 -6.79 -1.81 -18.75
CA ALA A 58 -6.72 -1.32 -17.36
C ALA A 58 -7.09 -2.35 -16.26
N PRO A 59 -8.03 -3.29 -16.46
CA PRO A 59 -8.30 -4.35 -15.49
C PRO A 59 -7.08 -5.23 -15.16
N CYS A 60 -6.07 -5.31 -16.02
CA CYS A 60 -4.85 -6.09 -15.80
C CYS A 60 -3.83 -5.41 -14.88
N LEU A 61 -4.11 -4.22 -14.34
CA LEU A 61 -3.22 -3.50 -13.44
C LEU A 61 -3.17 -4.19 -12.06
N PRO A 62 -2.04 -4.82 -11.66
CA PRO A 62 -1.94 -5.40 -10.34
C PRO A 62 -2.03 -4.30 -9.28
N THR A 63 -2.90 -4.51 -8.30
CA THR A 63 -3.27 -3.50 -7.32
C THR A 63 -3.26 -4.08 -5.91
N LEU A 64 -2.63 -3.38 -4.98
CA LEU A 64 -2.63 -3.71 -3.56
C LEU A 64 -3.46 -2.66 -2.82
N TYR A 65 -4.51 -3.13 -2.15
CA TYR A 65 -5.38 -2.32 -1.30
C TYR A 65 -5.02 -2.52 0.16
N VAL A 66 -4.82 -1.42 0.88
CA VAL A 66 -4.79 -1.39 2.34
C VAL A 66 -6.02 -0.62 2.79
N THR A 67 -6.95 -1.26 3.49
CA THR A 67 -8.23 -0.64 3.88
C THR A 67 -8.61 -0.95 5.31
N LYS A 68 -9.11 0.05 6.02
CA LYS A 68 -9.69 -0.13 7.36
C LYS A 68 -11.15 -0.59 7.28
N GLY A 69 -11.46 -1.66 8.02
CA GLY A 69 -12.78 -2.28 8.04
C GLY A 69 -13.13 -3.03 6.76
N SER A 70 -14.16 -3.88 6.82
CA SER A 70 -14.59 -4.68 5.68
C SER A 70 -15.25 -3.82 4.59
N ARG A 71 -15.14 -4.27 3.32
CA ARG A 71 -15.86 -3.69 2.17
C ARG A 71 -17.38 -3.84 2.29
N ASP A 72 -17.87 -4.80 3.07
CA ASP A 72 -19.28 -4.93 3.46
C ASP A 72 -19.64 -3.87 4.50
N ARG A 73 -19.57 -2.60 4.10
CA ARG A 73 -20.02 -1.50 4.95
C ARG A 73 -21.51 -1.69 5.23
N ARG A 74 -21.83 -1.86 6.51
CA ARG A 74 -23.22 -1.96 6.96
C ARG A 74 -23.96 -0.68 6.54
N PRO A 75 -25.15 -0.79 5.89
CA PRO A 75 -25.92 0.38 5.50
C PRO A 75 -26.13 1.33 6.68
N GLY A 76 -25.82 2.62 6.50
CA GLY A 76 -26.01 3.65 7.52
C GLY A 76 -24.76 4.06 8.31
N ARG A 77 -23.59 3.47 8.05
CA ARG A 77 -22.32 3.93 8.64
C ARG A 77 -21.22 4.09 7.57
N PRO A 78 -20.88 5.33 7.19
CA PRO A 78 -19.94 5.57 6.10
C PRO A 78 -18.48 5.30 6.49
N ASP A 79 -18.15 5.49 7.78
CA ASP A 79 -16.79 5.38 8.31
C ASP A 79 -16.58 4.11 9.15
N PRO A 80 -15.41 3.46 9.03
CA PRO A 80 -15.05 2.30 9.85
C PRO A 80 -14.86 2.70 11.33
N ASP A 81 -15.06 1.74 12.22
CA ASP A 81 -14.82 1.90 13.65
C ASP A 81 -13.33 2.11 13.96
N ALA A 82 -13.04 2.69 15.12
CA ALA A 82 -11.67 2.85 15.60
C ALA A 82 -10.96 1.50 15.75
N ASP A 83 -11.70 0.48 16.18
CA ASP A 83 -11.20 -0.87 16.46
C ASP A 83 -11.37 -1.84 15.28
N ASP A 84 -11.84 -1.36 14.12
CA ASP A 84 -11.93 -2.18 12.92
C ASP A 84 -10.54 -2.60 12.43
N PRO A 85 -10.37 -3.87 12.01
CA PRO A 85 -9.10 -4.36 11.53
C PRO A 85 -8.73 -3.73 10.18
N TRP A 86 -7.45 -3.83 9.84
CA TRP A 86 -6.90 -3.43 8.56
C TRP A 86 -6.74 -4.64 7.66
N HIS A 87 -7.22 -4.50 6.42
CA HIS A 87 -7.12 -5.52 5.40
C HIS A 87 -6.09 -5.09 4.36
N VAL A 88 -5.22 -6.02 3.98
CA VAL A 88 -4.28 -5.88 2.88
C VAL A 88 -4.62 -6.95 1.84
N THR A 89 -4.98 -6.53 0.63
CA THR A 89 -5.34 -7.47 -0.44
C THR A 89 -4.66 -7.11 -1.74
N LEU A 90 -3.98 -8.09 -2.33
CA LEU A 90 -3.42 -8.03 -3.67
C LEU A 90 -4.45 -8.57 -4.68
N TYR A 91 -4.67 -7.81 -5.75
CA TYR A 91 -5.45 -8.21 -6.92
C TYR A 91 -4.55 -8.16 -8.15
N LEU A 92 -4.65 -9.15 -9.03
CA LEU A 92 -4.09 -9.04 -10.40
C LEU A 92 -5.07 -8.39 -11.36
N GLU A 93 -6.34 -8.69 -11.16
CA GLU A 93 -7.47 -8.07 -11.84
C GLU A 93 -8.59 -7.87 -10.80
N PRO A 94 -9.59 -7.01 -11.08
CA PRO A 94 -10.71 -6.80 -10.15
C PRO A 94 -11.42 -8.08 -9.69
N GLU A 95 -11.38 -9.13 -10.51
CA GLU A 95 -12.01 -10.44 -10.25
C GLU A 95 -11.00 -11.51 -9.80
N ILE A 96 -9.70 -11.23 -9.89
CA ILE A 96 -8.62 -12.18 -9.57
C ILE A 96 -7.93 -11.70 -8.30
N GLU A 97 -8.47 -12.16 -7.17
CA GLU A 97 -7.89 -11.95 -5.84
C GLU A 97 -6.72 -12.90 -5.61
N GLY A 98 -5.61 -12.35 -5.12
CA GLY A 98 -4.42 -13.09 -4.71
C GLY A 98 -4.33 -13.20 -3.19
N VAL A 99 -3.21 -12.74 -2.63
CA VAL A 99 -2.96 -12.80 -1.19
C VAL A 99 -3.81 -11.75 -0.45
N THR A 100 -4.47 -12.20 0.63
CA THR A 100 -5.18 -11.35 1.59
C THR A 100 -4.61 -11.57 3.00
N ALA A 101 -4.32 -10.47 3.70
CA ALA A 101 -3.85 -10.45 5.08
C ALA A 101 -4.64 -9.45 5.92
N VAL A 102 -4.68 -9.68 7.23
CA VAL A 102 -5.43 -8.85 8.19
C VAL A 102 -4.51 -8.46 9.34
N TYR A 103 -4.58 -7.20 9.77
CA TYR A 103 -3.74 -6.59 10.79
C TYR A 103 -4.59 -5.78 11.76
N ASP A 104 -4.10 -5.61 12.99
CA ASP A 104 -4.82 -4.88 14.04
C ASP A 104 -4.70 -3.35 13.87
N ASP A 105 -3.62 -2.87 13.26
CA ASP A 105 -3.34 -1.45 13.12
C ASP A 105 -2.76 -1.07 11.73
N ARG A 106 -2.73 0.24 11.47
CA ARG A 106 -2.32 0.80 10.17
C ARG A 106 -0.85 0.54 9.86
N ASP A 107 0.02 0.67 10.84
CA ASP A 107 1.46 0.58 10.62
C ASP A 107 1.86 -0.87 10.34
N ALA A 108 1.25 -1.81 11.05
CA ALA A 108 1.37 -3.24 10.76
C ALA A 108 0.84 -3.58 9.34
N ALA A 109 -0.31 -3.03 8.96
CA ALA A 109 -0.87 -3.22 7.61
C ALA A 109 0.02 -2.62 6.52
N LEU A 110 0.62 -1.46 6.78
CA LEU A 110 1.56 -0.81 5.85
C LEU A 110 2.83 -1.65 5.68
N GLY A 111 3.41 -2.14 6.78
CA GLY A 111 4.55 -3.06 6.74
C GLY A 111 4.23 -4.32 5.92
N GLY A 112 3.09 -4.94 6.20
CA GLY A 112 2.62 -6.11 5.46
C GLY A 112 2.38 -5.83 3.97
N ALA A 113 1.86 -4.65 3.62
CA ALA A 113 1.70 -4.23 2.23
C ALA A 113 3.04 -4.07 1.51
N LEU A 114 4.04 -3.48 2.18
CA LEU A 114 5.38 -3.32 1.62
C LEU A 114 6.08 -4.67 1.42
N ASP A 115 5.90 -5.60 2.35
CA ASP A 115 6.44 -6.96 2.23
C ASP A 115 5.79 -7.71 1.07
N LEU A 116 4.45 -7.69 0.96
CA LEU A 116 3.74 -8.27 -0.19
C LEU A 116 4.16 -7.63 -1.52
N ALA A 117 4.37 -6.31 -1.55
CA ALA A 117 4.83 -5.61 -2.74
C ALA A 117 6.25 -6.05 -3.16
N ARG A 118 7.14 -6.27 -2.19
CA ARG A 118 8.50 -6.79 -2.42
C ARG A 118 8.46 -8.21 -2.96
N ASP A 119 7.72 -9.09 -2.29
CA ASP A 119 7.56 -10.49 -2.69
C ASP A 119 6.96 -10.60 -4.09
N PHE A 120 5.99 -9.73 -4.42
CA PHE A 120 5.41 -9.67 -5.74
C PHE A 120 6.46 -9.29 -6.81
N ALA A 121 7.19 -8.19 -6.56
CA ALA A 121 8.22 -7.70 -7.49
C ALA A 121 9.39 -8.69 -7.64
N ALA A 122 9.67 -9.49 -6.60
CA ALA A 122 10.67 -10.55 -6.61
C ALA A 122 10.19 -11.86 -7.25
N GLY A 123 8.89 -11.96 -7.60
CA GLY A 123 8.35 -13.14 -8.26
C GLY A 123 8.02 -14.30 -7.32
N GLU A 124 7.82 -14.06 -6.03
CA GLU A 124 7.67 -15.13 -5.02
C GLU A 124 6.29 -15.83 -5.06
N PHE A 125 5.27 -15.23 -5.68
CA PHE A 125 3.90 -15.77 -5.70
C PHE A 125 3.59 -16.54 -6.98
N ASP A 126 3.19 -17.81 -6.93
CA ASP A 126 2.62 -18.50 -8.11
C ASP A 126 1.23 -17.96 -8.51
N TYR A 127 1.17 -16.75 -9.07
CA TYR A 127 -0.07 -16.11 -9.48
C TYR A 127 -0.75 -16.78 -10.66
N ARG A 128 -0.06 -17.64 -11.41
CA ARG A 128 -0.69 -18.36 -12.54
C ARG A 128 -1.74 -19.33 -11.99
N SER A 129 -1.50 -19.87 -10.79
CA SER A 129 -2.46 -20.73 -10.08
C SER A 129 -3.77 -20.02 -9.70
N TRP A 130 -3.81 -18.68 -9.68
CA TRP A 130 -5.00 -17.90 -9.36
C TRP A 130 -5.99 -17.83 -10.52
N TYR A 131 -5.54 -18.17 -11.73
CA TYR A 131 -6.38 -18.16 -12.93
C TYR A 131 -6.97 -19.54 -13.21
N GLN A 132 -8.32 -19.60 -13.26
CA GLN A 132 -9.01 -20.77 -13.81
C GLN A 132 -8.96 -20.81 -15.35
N VAL A 133 -9.03 -19.64 -15.98
CA VAL A 133 -8.87 -19.47 -17.44
C VAL A 133 -7.61 -18.64 -17.67
N PRO A 134 -6.50 -19.26 -18.13
CA PRO A 134 -5.22 -18.56 -18.26
C PRO A 134 -5.24 -17.40 -19.24
N ARG A 135 -4.46 -16.36 -18.93
CA ARG A 135 -4.19 -15.22 -19.80
C ARG A 135 -2.69 -15.17 -20.15
N PRO A 136 -2.23 -16.00 -21.10
CA PRO A 136 -0.80 -16.22 -21.31
C PRO A 136 -0.02 -14.92 -21.58
N ALA A 137 -0.45 -14.08 -22.53
CA ALA A 137 0.27 -12.83 -22.84
C ALA A 137 0.45 -11.89 -21.62
N TYR A 138 -0.56 -11.79 -20.75
CA TYR A 138 -0.48 -10.99 -19.54
C TYR A 138 0.44 -11.63 -18.49
N LEU A 139 0.29 -12.94 -18.27
CA LEU A 139 1.05 -13.68 -17.27
C LEU A 139 2.53 -13.80 -17.67
N ASP A 140 2.82 -13.93 -18.97
CA ASP A 140 4.17 -13.94 -19.50
C ASP A 140 4.83 -12.56 -19.32
N ARG A 141 4.07 -11.48 -19.51
CA ARG A 141 4.57 -10.14 -19.21
C ARG A 141 4.88 -9.95 -17.73
N LEU A 142 4.04 -10.46 -16.83
CA LEU A 142 4.32 -10.44 -15.40
C LEU A 142 5.57 -11.26 -15.05
N ASP A 143 5.79 -12.39 -15.70
CA ASP A 143 6.97 -13.22 -15.47
C ASP A 143 8.26 -12.49 -15.85
N GLU A 144 8.26 -11.81 -16.99
CA GLU A 144 9.39 -10.98 -17.43
C GLU A 144 9.70 -9.87 -16.42
N LEU A 145 8.65 -9.20 -15.92
CA LEU A 145 8.78 -8.09 -14.99
C LEU A 145 9.17 -8.51 -13.57
N THR A 146 8.78 -9.72 -13.16
CA THR A 146 9.07 -10.27 -11.82
C THR A 146 10.25 -11.25 -11.81
N GLY A 147 10.94 -11.42 -12.95
CA GLY A 147 12.12 -12.28 -13.06
C GLY A 147 11.83 -13.79 -13.03
N ARG A 148 10.58 -14.22 -13.22
CA ARG A 148 10.18 -15.64 -13.22
C ARG A 148 10.33 -16.37 -14.56
N GLY A 149 10.58 -15.64 -15.63
CA GLY A 149 10.66 -16.17 -17.00
C GLY A 149 12.02 -16.75 -17.41
N THR A 150 12.67 -17.57 -16.58
CA THR A 150 13.90 -18.31 -16.96
C THR A 150 13.70 -19.80 -17.01
#